data_AF-A0A6B9YUY4-F1
#
_entry.id   AF-A0A6B9YUY4-F1
#
_cell.length_a   1.000
_cell.length_b   1.000
_cell.length_c   1.000
_cell.angle_alpha   90.00
_cell.angle_beta   90.00
_cell.angle_gamma   90.00
#
_symmetry.space_group_name_H-M   'P 1'
#
loop_
_entity.id
_entity.type
_entity.pdbx_description
1 polymer ?
#
loop_
_entity_poly.entity_id
_entity_poly.type
_entity_poly.pdbx_seq_one_letter_code
_entity_poly.pdbx_strand_id
1 'polypeptide(L)'
;MPDGGNNCVKFRLLAALFLVPGAWYGARTSYIAEAQTRAAGQVHRPPAYPDRPQAPAEVIARGKATYGVSCGFCHGSDARGGEVGPNLLRSSIVMQDKEGELIAPIVHGARADKGMPRIELSDAQIKDVAAWLHSIHIASRTDPNENNIDIVRGDAKVGEADFQKRCASCHSVTGDLKGFAAKMPTPKVLQQTWLLPDGGAGPNGVPRVRMQNLHVPPVTVTVTSPTGEKVEGVLTRIDDFYVGVKQPDGTNRGFTRVGDVPKIEIHDPLAAHRELLHKYTDKEIHNITAYLVSLK
;
A
#
# COMPACT_ATOMS: atom_id res chain seq x y z
N MET A 1 -46.89 46.92 -65.78
CA MET A 1 -46.45 48.23 -65.25
C MET A 1 -45.55 47.97 -64.03
N PRO A 2 -44.52 48.80 -63.77
CA PRO A 2 -43.18 48.31 -63.42
C PRO A 2 -42.58 49.00 -62.15
N ASP A 3 -41.28 49.00 -61.79
CA ASP A 3 -40.03 48.53 -62.44
C ASP A 3 -38.88 48.27 -61.42
N GLY A 4 -37.84 47.54 -61.84
CA GLY A 4 -36.45 47.60 -61.34
C GLY A 4 -36.14 47.16 -59.88
N GLY A 5 -34.89 46.90 -59.48
CA GLY A 5 -33.64 46.89 -60.25
C GLY A 5 -32.39 47.28 -59.42
N ASN A 6 -31.61 46.28 -58.98
CA ASN A 6 -30.17 46.31 -58.64
C ASN A 6 -29.57 47.20 -57.50
N ASN A 7 -28.49 46.62 -56.93
CA ASN A 7 -27.26 47.22 -56.37
C ASN A 7 -27.11 47.62 -54.88
N CYS A 8 -26.09 46.97 -54.25
CA CYS A 8 -25.21 47.47 -53.19
C CYS A 8 -25.87 47.85 -51.83
N VAL A 9 -25.17 47.96 -50.69
CA VAL A 9 -23.77 48.31 -50.38
C VAL A 9 -23.22 47.48 -49.19
N LYS A 10 -21.89 47.30 -49.17
CA LYS A 10 -21.09 46.74 -48.07
C LYS A 10 -21.37 47.43 -46.72
N PHE A 11 -21.42 46.69 -45.61
CA PHE A 11 -21.11 47.26 -44.29
C PHE A 11 -19.81 46.69 -43.73
N ARG A 12 -18.94 47.60 -43.26
CA ARG A 12 -17.60 47.31 -42.73
C ARG A 12 -17.63 47.23 -41.20
N LEU A 13 -16.65 46.49 -40.69
CA LEU A 13 -16.11 46.43 -39.32
C LEU A 13 -16.66 47.44 -38.30
N LEU A 14 -17.03 46.90 -37.14
CA LEU A 14 -16.55 47.40 -35.85
C LEU A 14 -15.81 46.26 -35.15
N ALA A 15 -14.53 46.47 -34.84
CA ALA A 15 -13.71 45.51 -34.11
C ALA A 15 -13.79 45.82 -32.61
N ALA A 16 -14.28 44.89 -31.80
CA ALA A 16 -14.21 44.96 -30.34
C ALA A 16 -13.03 44.11 -29.86
N LEU A 17 -12.03 44.77 -29.27
CA LEU A 17 -10.80 44.14 -28.79
C LEU A 17 -11.04 43.47 -27.42
N PHE A 18 -11.15 42.14 -27.38
CA PHE A 18 -11.11 41.40 -26.12
C PHE A 18 -9.68 40.94 -25.81
N LEU A 19 -8.98 41.71 -24.98
CA LEU A 19 -7.75 41.30 -24.33
C LEU A 19 -8.05 40.18 -23.32
N VAL A 20 -7.58 38.95 -23.61
CA VAL A 20 -7.59 37.84 -22.65
C VAL A 20 -6.27 37.86 -21.86
N PRO A 21 -6.26 38.02 -20.52
CA PRO A 21 -5.02 38.02 -19.74
C PRO A 21 -4.46 36.59 -19.59
N GLY A 22 -3.29 36.34 -20.18
CA GLY A 22 -2.57 35.06 -20.10
C GLY A 22 -1.93 34.76 -18.74
N ALA A 23 -2.67 34.85 -17.64
CA ALA A 23 -2.14 34.75 -16.27
C ALA A 23 -2.36 33.40 -15.57
N TRP A 24 -3.13 32.47 -16.16
CA TRP A 24 -3.57 31.23 -15.48
C TRP A 24 -2.63 30.02 -15.60
N TYR A 25 -1.59 30.08 -16.43
CA TYR A 25 -0.63 28.97 -16.58
C TYR A 25 0.58 29.07 -15.63
N GLY A 26 1.04 30.27 -15.28
CA GLY A 26 2.28 30.46 -14.51
C GLY A 26 2.23 29.95 -13.06
N ALA A 27 1.07 30.05 -12.41
CA ALA A 27 0.91 29.69 -11.00
C ALA A 27 1.00 28.16 -10.74
N ARG A 28 0.55 27.32 -11.68
CA ARG A 28 0.61 25.85 -11.51
C ARG A 28 2.03 25.30 -11.67
N THR A 29 2.87 25.96 -12.47
CA THR A 29 4.26 25.53 -12.71
C THR A 29 5.18 25.77 -11.51
N SER A 30 4.98 26.85 -10.73
CA SER A 30 5.79 27.14 -9.54
C SER A 30 5.56 26.16 -8.40
N TYR A 31 4.31 25.80 -8.10
CA TYR A 31 4.00 24.80 -7.05
C TYR A 31 4.63 23.43 -7.34
N ILE A 32 4.65 22.99 -8.60
CA ILE A 32 5.30 21.73 -8.99
C ILE A 32 6.82 21.82 -8.78
N ALA A 33 7.45 22.93 -9.15
CA ALA A 33 8.89 23.13 -8.97
C ALA A 33 9.32 23.20 -7.50
N GLU A 34 8.53 23.83 -6.62
CA GLU A 34 8.79 23.88 -5.17
C GLU A 34 8.57 22.51 -4.49
N ALA A 35 7.59 21.73 -4.94
CA ALA A 35 7.43 20.34 -4.47
C ALA A 35 8.60 19.45 -4.90
N GLN A 36 9.07 19.58 -6.14
CA GLN A 36 10.21 18.83 -6.68
C GLN A 36 11.54 19.18 -5.99
N THR A 37 11.77 20.46 -5.68
CA THR A 37 13.00 20.88 -4.96
C THR A 37 13.00 20.46 -3.49
N ARG A 38 11.84 20.34 -2.84
CA ARG A 38 11.74 19.72 -1.51
C ARG A 38 11.99 18.20 -1.55
N ALA A 39 11.55 17.51 -2.61
CA ALA A 39 11.81 16.08 -2.80
C ALA A 39 13.28 15.75 -3.11
N ALA A 40 14.04 16.69 -3.70
CA ALA A 40 15.49 16.55 -3.88
C ALA A 40 16.31 16.73 -2.58
N GLY A 41 15.67 17.10 -1.47
CA GLY A 41 16.30 17.33 -0.18
C GLY A 41 16.72 16.04 0.54
N GLN A 42 17.95 15.59 0.26
CA GLN A 42 18.66 14.50 0.95
C GLN A 42 17.90 13.17 1.07
N VAL A 43 18.31 12.19 0.25
CA VAL A 43 17.99 10.77 0.48
C VAL A 43 18.58 10.36 1.83
N HIS A 44 17.79 10.43 2.90
CA HIS A 44 18.14 9.90 4.21
C HIS A 44 18.09 8.38 4.14
N ARG A 45 19.13 7.79 3.52
CA ARG A 45 19.38 6.35 3.55
C ARG A 45 19.41 5.95 5.03
N PRO A 46 18.50 5.05 5.48
CA PRO A 46 18.49 4.57 6.86
C PRO A 46 19.91 4.13 7.23
N PRO A 47 20.40 4.46 8.44
CA PRO A 47 21.75 4.08 8.83
C PRO A 47 21.88 2.57 8.64
N ALA A 48 22.88 2.17 7.85
CA ALA A 48 23.31 0.78 7.86
C ALA A 48 23.60 0.39 9.32
N TYR A 49 23.36 -0.87 9.68
CA TYR A 49 23.80 -1.31 11.00
C TYR A 49 25.29 -0.99 11.12
N PRO A 50 25.72 -0.21 12.13
CA PRO A 50 27.09 0.28 12.18
C PRO A 50 28.05 -0.89 12.21
N ASP A 51 29.14 -0.82 11.43
CA ASP A 51 30.23 -1.77 11.55
C ASP A 51 30.81 -1.67 12.97
N ARG A 52 30.62 -2.74 13.74
CA ARG A 52 31.11 -2.85 15.11
C ARG A 52 32.09 -4.02 15.19
N PRO A 53 33.18 -3.89 15.96
CA PRO A 53 34.02 -5.04 16.31
C PRO A 53 33.15 -6.16 16.88
N GLN A 54 33.26 -7.36 16.31
CA GLN A 54 32.54 -8.51 16.82
C GLN A 54 33.07 -8.85 18.23
N ALA A 55 32.17 -9.05 19.18
CA ALA A 55 32.54 -9.50 20.52
C ALA A 55 33.24 -10.87 20.48
N PRO A 56 34.09 -11.20 21.48
CA PRO A 56 34.72 -12.51 21.57
C PRO A 56 33.73 -13.68 21.48
N ALA A 57 34.15 -14.80 20.90
CA ALA A 57 33.26 -15.92 20.59
C ALA A 57 32.59 -16.51 21.86
N GLU A 58 33.29 -16.50 22.98
CA GLU A 58 32.78 -16.92 24.29
C GLU A 58 31.74 -15.96 24.87
N VAL A 59 31.85 -14.65 24.60
CA VAL A 59 30.83 -13.64 24.96
C VAL A 59 29.55 -13.92 24.18
N ILE A 60 29.67 -14.10 22.86
CA ILE A 60 28.56 -14.43 21.95
C ILE A 60 27.91 -15.76 22.33
N ALA A 61 28.70 -16.77 22.74
CA ALA A 61 28.18 -18.07 23.17
C ALA A 61 27.38 -17.98 24.48
N ARG A 62 27.87 -17.23 25.49
CA ARG A 62 27.12 -16.98 26.73
C ARG A 62 25.83 -16.19 26.45
N GLY A 63 25.92 -15.13 25.65
CA GLY A 63 24.77 -14.34 25.21
C GLY A 63 23.68 -15.18 24.54
N LYS A 64 24.08 -16.09 23.63
CA LYS A 64 23.16 -17.03 22.99
C LYS A 64 22.47 -17.95 24.00
N ALA A 65 23.21 -18.47 24.98
CA ALA A 65 22.66 -19.36 26.01
C ALA A 65 21.65 -18.63 26.90
N THR A 66 22.00 -17.44 27.40
CA THR A 66 21.08 -16.59 28.19
C THR A 66 19.85 -16.20 27.37
N TYR A 67 20.03 -15.78 26.12
CA TYR A 67 18.91 -15.46 25.23
C TYR A 67 17.97 -16.66 25.03
N GLY A 68 18.52 -17.86 24.80
CA GLY A 68 17.73 -19.08 24.58
C GLY A 68 16.84 -19.44 25.78
N VAL A 69 17.32 -19.21 27.00
CA VAL A 69 16.56 -19.47 28.24
C VAL A 69 15.55 -18.36 28.56
N SER A 70 15.95 -17.08 28.41
CA SER A 70 15.19 -15.94 28.95
C SER A 70 14.35 -15.19 27.91
N CYS A 71 14.65 -15.28 26.61
CA CYS A 71 14.06 -14.43 25.57
C CYS A 71 13.47 -15.22 24.39
N GLY A 72 14.06 -16.36 24.05
CA GLY A 72 13.75 -17.14 22.85
C GLY A 72 12.32 -17.66 22.76
N PHE A 73 11.64 -17.88 23.90
CA PHE A 73 10.22 -18.28 23.93
C PHE A 73 9.30 -17.21 23.30
N CYS A 74 9.52 -15.94 23.62
CA CYS A 74 8.70 -14.85 23.08
C CYS A 74 9.19 -14.40 21.71
N HIS A 75 10.50 -14.16 21.57
CA HIS A 75 11.10 -13.49 20.42
C HIS A 75 11.65 -14.46 19.34
N GLY A 76 11.37 -15.75 19.46
CA GLY A 76 11.91 -16.80 18.59
C GLY A 76 13.36 -17.17 18.93
N SER A 77 13.73 -18.42 18.68
CA SER A 77 15.08 -18.96 18.97
C SER A 77 16.22 -18.29 18.20
N ASP A 78 15.89 -17.56 17.13
CA ASP A 78 16.80 -16.84 16.24
C ASP A 78 16.59 -15.31 16.27
N ALA A 79 15.81 -14.81 17.24
CA ALA A 79 15.44 -13.41 17.42
C ALA A 79 14.61 -12.77 16.28
N ARG A 80 14.06 -13.57 15.34
CA ARG A 80 13.22 -13.08 14.24
C ARG A 80 11.75 -12.84 14.61
N GLY A 81 11.38 -13.01 15.87
CA GLY A 81 10.03 -12.85 16.40
C GLY A 81 9.26 -14.17 16.44
N GLY A 82 8.19 -14.20 17.23
CA GLY A 82 7.28 -15.33 17.36
C GLY A 82 5.83 -14.85 17.51
N GLU A 83 4.94 -15.73 17.96
CA GLU A 83 3.52 -15.40 18.19
C GLU A 83 3.33 -14.41 19.36
N VAL A 84 4.29 -14.34 20.29
CA VAL A 84 4.21 -13.53 21.52
C VAL A 84 5.06 -12.26 21.43
N GLY A 85 6.29 -12.36 20.91
CA GLY A 85 7.29 -11.27 20.94
C GLY A 85 7.73 -10.80 19.55
N PRO A 86 7.95 -9.49 19.34
CA PRO A 86 8.37 -8.92 18.07
C PRO A 86 9.78 -9.34 17.63
N ASN A 87 10.07 -9.15 16.34
CA ASN A 87 11.40 -9.35 15.75
C ASN A 87 12.43 -8.38 16.34
N LEU A 88 13.37 -8.89 17.12
CA LEU A 88 14.41 -8.07 17.76
C LEU A 88 15.49 -7.63 16.77
N LEU A 89 15.79 -8.43 15.74
CA LEU A 89 16.78 -8.10 14.71
C LEU A 89 16.38 -6.90 13.84
N ARG A 90 15.11 -6.47 13.91
CA ARG A 90 14.58 -5.26 13.25
C ARG A 90 14.17 -4.15 14.22
N SER A 91 14.44 -4.33 15.51
CA SER A 91 14.10 -3.32 16.51
C SER A 91 15.03 -2.12 16.41
N SER A 92 14.46 -0.91 16.26
CA SER A 92 15.17 0.36 16.38
C SER A 92 15.97 0.50 17.69
N ILE A 93 15.54 -0.16 18.78
CA ILE A 93 16.30 -0.24 20.03
C ILE A 93 17.58 -1.04 19.84
N VAL A 94 17.49 -2.29 19.36
CA VAL A 94 18.66 -3.18 19.16
C VAL A 94 19.64 -2.62 18.12
N MET A 95 19.14 -1.84 17.16
CA MET A 95 19.94 -1.07 16.19
C MET A 95 20.79 0.03 16.83
N GLN A 96 20.24 0.74 17.81
CA GLN A 96 20.88 1.90 18.46
C GLN A 96 21.74 1.48 19.67
N ASP A 97 21.29 0.47 20.41
CA ASP A 97 21.96 -0.17 21.54
C ASP A 97 23.36 -0.64 21.16
N LYS A 98 24.38 -0.38 21.99
CA LYS A 98 25.78 -0.74 21.76
C LYS A 98 26.26 -1.90 22.61
N GLU A 99 26.00 -1.83 23.91
CA GLU A 99 26.55 -2.69 24.96
C GLU A 99 25.44 -3.21 25.89
N GLY A 100 24.16 -3.14 25.46
CA GLY A 100 22.98 -3.46 26.27
C GLY A 100 22.35 -2.26 26.99
N GLU A 101 22.82 -1.03 26.78
CA GLU A 101 22.37 0.16 27.53
C GLU A 101 20.92 0.59 27.24
N LEU A 102 20.36 0.23 26.08
CA LEU A 102 18.96 0.50 25.74
C LEU A 102 18.08 -0.76 25.93
N ILE A 103 18.69 -1.95 25.89
CA ILE A 103 18.02 -3.23 26.15
C ILE A 103 17.77 -3.40 27.66
N ALA A 104 18.74 -3.07 28.52
CA ALA A 104 18.65 -3.33 29.96
C ALA A 104 17.44 -2.69 30.65
N PRO A 105 17.09 -1.40 30.42
CA PRO A 105 15.87 -0.82 31.01
C PRO A 105 14.60 -1.58 30.62
N ILE A 106 14.52 -2.12 29.40
CA ILE A 106 13.37 -2.89 28.91
C ILE A 106 13.28 -4.24 29.61
N VAL A 107 14.41 -4.95 29.72
CA VAL A 107 14.52 -6.24 30.46
C VAL A 107 14.16 -6.04 31.94
N HIS A 108 14.57 -4.91 32.54
CA HIS A 108 14.22 -4.53 33.91
C HIS A 108 12.78 -4.00 34.08
N GLY A 109 11.95 -4.01 33.02
CA GLY A 109 10.51 -3.79 33.11
C GLY A 109 9.99 -2.45 32.56
N ALA A 110 10.81 -1.62 31.91
CA ALA A 110 10.37 -0.34 31.32
C ALA A 110 9.34 -0.45 30.16
N ARG A 111 8.88 -1.67 29.84
CA ARG A 111 7.80 -1.96 28.89
C ARG A 111 6.80 -3.02 29.42
N ALA A 112 6.71 -3.19 30.75
CA ALA A 112 5.76 -4.10 31.38
C ALA A 112 4.29 -3.76 31.07
N ASP A 113 3.99 -2.46 30.97
CA ASP A 113 2.71 -1.91 30.50
C ASP A 113 2.37 -2.30 29.05
N LYS A 114 3.38 -2.66 28.25
CA LYS A 114 3.27 -3.04 26.82
C LYS A 114 3.47 -4.54 26.59
N GLY A 115 3.36 -5.34 27.65
CA GLY A 115 3.39 -6.81 27.59
C GLY A 115 4.79 -7.44 27.55
N MET A 116 5.87 -6.66 27.69
CA MET A 116 7.22 -7.21 27.88
C MET A 116 7.47 -7.43 29.39
N PRO A 117 7.51 -8.68 29.90
CA PRO A 117 7.69 -8.92 31.32
C PRO A 117 9.07 -8.44 31.81
N ARG A 118 9.15 -8.08 33.10
CA ARG A 118 10.44 -7.91 33.78
C ARG A 118 11.12 -9.28 33.92
N ILE A 119 12.41 -9.33 33.65
CA ILE A 119 13.22 -10.56 33.73
C ILE A 119 14.44 -10.27 34.62
N GLU A 120 14.70 -11.13 35.61
CA GLU A 120 15.88 -11.00 36.47
C GLU A 120 17.15 -11.43 35.73
N LEU A 121 17.81 -10.49 35.07
CA LEU A 121 19.15 -10.62 34.53
C LEU A 121 20.03 -9.47 35.03
N SER A 122 21.30 -9.75 35.31
CA SER A 122 22.29 -8.70 35.55
C SER A 122 22.63 -7.96 34.25
N ASP A 123 23.04 -6.69 34.36
CA ASP A 123 23.43 -5.88 33.20
C ASP A 123 24.59 -6.52 32.40
N ALA A 124 25.46 -7.28 33.07
CA ALA A 124 26.51 -8.07 32.42
C ALA A 124 25.95 -9.22 31.54
N GLN A 125 24.90 -9.91 32.00
CA GLN A 125 24.21 -10.93 31.19
C GLN A 125 23.43 -10.29 30.04
N ILE A 126 22.82 -9.11 30.27
CA ILE A 126 22.10 -8.36 29.23
C ILE A 126 23.07 -7.87 28.16
N LYS A 127 24.28 -7.42 28.55
CA LYS A 127 25.37 -7.08 27.64
C LYS A 127 25.84 -8.27 26.80
N ASP A 128 26.02 -9.45 27.40
CA ASP A 128 26.34 -10.68 26.66
C ASP A 128 25.23 -11.01 25.64
N VAL A 129 23.94 -10.87 26.01
CA VAL A 129 22.79 -11.03 25.09
C VAL A 129 22.81 -9.99 23.96
N ALA A 130 23.10 -8.72 24.25
CA ALA A 130 23.23 -7.67 23.26
C ALA A 130 24.34 -7.99 22.25
N ALA A 131 25.51 -8.40 22.73
CA ALA A 131 26.63 -8.85 21.89
C ALA A 131 26.26 -10.03 20.98
N TRP A 132 25.46 -10.99 21.47
CA TRP A 132 24.92 -12.05 20.62
C TRP A 132 23.95 -11.52 19.56
N LEU A 133 22.97 -10.69 19.93
CA LEU A 133 22.03 -10.08 18.99
C LEU A 133 22.76 -9.31 17.88
N HIS A 134 23.78 -8.54 18.27
CA HIS A 134 24.64 -7.76 17.37
C HIS A 134 25.47 -8.63 16.43
N SER A 135 25.78 -9.88 16.78
CA SER A 135 26.50 -10.83 15.91
C SER A 135 25.66 -11.45 14.77
N ILE A 136 24.33 -11.36 14.83
CA ILE A 136 23.45 -12.08 13.88
C ILE A 136 23.34 -11.32 12.55
N HIS A 137 24.19 -11.66 11.58
CA HIS A 137 24.14 -11.06 10.24
C HIS A 137 22.78 -11.30 9.56
N ILE A 138 22.13 -10.22 9.10
CA ILE A 138 20.98 -10.25 8.20
C ILE A 138 21.11 -9.17 7.12
N ALA A 139 20.55 -9.42 5.94
CA ALA A 139 20.70 -8.56 4.76
C ALA A 139 20.20 -7.11 4.96
N SER A 140 19.27 -6.89 5.89
CA SER A 140 18.96 -5.56 6.44
C SER A 140 18.33 -5.69 7.83
N ARG A 141 18.84 -4.91 8.78
CA ARG A 141 18.33 -4.81 10.16
C ARG A 141 17.32 -3.67 10.38
N THR A 142 17.00 -2.88 9.37
CA THR A 142 15.93 -1.90 9.51
C THR A 142 14.56 -2.53 9.23
N ASP A 143 13.55 -2.18 10.03
CA ASP A 143 12.17 -2.56 9.75
C ASP A 143 11.71 -1.94 8.41
N PRO A 144 11.22 -2.72 7.44
CA PRO A 144 10.58 -2.20 6.22
C PRO A 144 9.41 -1.22 6.45
N ASN A 145 8.92 -1.09 7.69
CA ASN A 145 7.88 -0.15 8.11
C ASN A 145 8.41 1.10 8.85
N GLU A 146 9.54 0.99 9.58
CA GLU A 146 10.21 2.16 10.19
C GLU A 146 11.18 2.83 9.20
N ASN A 147 11.64 2.12 8.18
CA ASN A 147 12.34 2.73 7.08
C ASN A 147 11.43 3.74 6.37
N ASN A 148 11.76 5.01 6.54
CA ASN A 148 11.24 6.12 5.75
C ASN A 148 11.80 6.06 4.31
N ILE A 149 11.65 4.91 3.63
CA ILE A 149 11.93 4.75 2.22
C ILE A 149 10.94 5.67 1.52
N ASP A 150 11.43 6.80 1.04
CA ASP A 150 10.68 7.57 0.06
C ASP A 150 10.43 6.67 -1.17
N ILE A 151 9.17 6.30 -1.36
CA ILE A 151 8.71 5.54 -2.53
C ILE A 151 8.12 6.46 -3.62
N VAL A 152 8.01 7.77 -3.35
CA VAL A 152 7.41 8.77 -4.24
C VAL A 152 8.48 9.30 -5.20
N ARG A 153 9.24 8.37 -5.80
CA ARG A 153 10.40 8.65 -6.67
C ARG A 153 10.08 8.66 -8.17
N GLY A 154 8.82 8.41 -8.52
CA GLY A 154 8.35 8.46 -9.91
C GLY A 154 8.10 9.87 -10.42
N ASP A 155 7.96 10.01 -11.73
CA ASP A 155 7.52 11.26 -12.34
C ASP A 155 5.98 11.30 -12.37
N ALA A 156 5.38 12.26 -11.65
CA ALA A 156 3.94 12.43 -11.56
C ALA A 156 3.26 12.76 -12.91
N LYS A 157 3.96 13.41 -13.86
CA LYS A 157 3.40 13.69 -15.21
C LYS A 157 3.37 12.43 -16.07
N VAL A 158 4.39 11.58 -15.95
CA VAL A 158 4.38 10.26 -16.59
C VAL A 158 3.34 9.37 -15.93
N GLY A 159 3.22 9.45 -14.60
CA GLY A 159 2.20 8.75 -13.82
C GLY A 159 0.77 9.12 -14.18
N GLU A 160 0.50 10.39 -14.49
CA GLU A 160 -0.79 10.83 -15.03
C GLU A 160 -1.08 10.14 -16.37
N ALA A 161 -0.12 10.16 -17.29
CA ALA A 161 -0.28 9.50 -18.60
C ALA A 161 -0.46 7.98 -18.47
N ASP A 162 0.22 7.32 -17.53
CA ASP A 162 0.08 5.88 -17.29
C ASP A 162 -1.25 5.54 -16.59
N PHE A 163 -1.72 6.40 -15.68
CA PHE A 163 -3.07 6.32 -15.10
C PHE A 163 -4.15 6.45 -16.19
N GLN A 164 -4.02 7.39 -17.13
CA GLN A 164 -4.98 7.53 -18.24
C GLN A 164 -5.05 6.28 -19.13
N LYS A 165 -3.92 5.59 -19.34
CA LYS A 165 -3.87 4.35 -20.15
C LYS A 165 -4.44 3.12 -19.43
N ARG A 166 -4.21 3.01 -18.11
CA ARG A 166 -4.43 1.76 -17.35
C ARG A 166 -5.60 1.81 -16.35
N CYS A 167 -6.02 3.01 -15.93
CA CYS A 167 -6.98 3.19 -14.84
C CYS A 167 -8.22 3.99 -15.24
N ALA A 168 -8.08 4.98 -16.13
CA ALA A 168 -9.14 5.95 -16.43
C ALA A 168 -10.36 5.39 -17.18
N SER A 169 -10.29 4.16 -17.69
CA SER A 169 -11.46 3.43 -18.22
C SER A 169 -12.49 3.06 -17.14
N CYS A 170 -12.06 3.02 -15.87
CA CYS A 170 -12.88 2.59 -14.74
C CYS A 170 -12.90 3.61 -13.59
N HIS A 171 -11.80 4.37 -13.41
CA HIS A 171 -11.59 5.26 -12.28
C HIS A 171 -11.47 6.73 -12.71
N SER A 172 -12.07 7.64 -11.94
CA SER A 172 -11.93 9.09 -12.11
C SER A 172 -11.40 9.75 -10.85
N VAL A 173 -10.33 10.55 -11.00
CA VAL A 173 -9.74 11.38 -9.94
C VAL A 173 -10.70 12.44 -9.38
N THR A 174 -11.74 12.81 -10.14
CA THR A 174 -12.82 13.70 -9.69
C THR A 174 -14.09 12.96 -9.28
N GLY A 175 -14.19 11.66 -9.57
CA GLY A 175 -15.32 10.78 -9.27
C GLY A 175 -15.05 9.89 -8.06
N ASP A 176 -14.93 8.58 -8.28
CA ASP A 176 -14.75 7.56 -7.25
C ASP A 176 -13.43 7.68 -6.48
N LEU A 177 -12.35 8.15 -7.13
CA LEU A 177 -11.05 8.40 -6.48
C LEU A 177 -10.95 9.80 -5.85
N LYS A 178 -12.04 10.58 -5.81
CA LYS A 178 -12.02 11.91 -5.19
C LYS A 178 -11.62 11.85 -3.71
N GLY A 179 -10.50 12.49 -3.38
CA GLY A 179 -9.93 12.47 -2.03
C GLY A 179 -9.36 11.10 -1.62
N PHE A 180 -9.15 10.16 -2.55
CA PHE A 180 -8.51 8.87 -2.28
C PHE A 180 -7.16 9.06 -1.60
N ALA A 181 -6.31 9.95 -2.14
CA ALA A 181 -4.97 10.17 -1.62
C ALA A 181 -4.97 10.75 -0.20
N ALA A 182 -5.88 11.67 0.11
CA ALA A 182 -6.03 12.27 1.43
C ALA A 182 -6.42 11.25 2.53
N LYS A 183 -7.13 10.16 2.16
CA LYS A 183 -7.47 9.06 3.08
C LYS A 183 -6.29 8.13 3.41
N MET A 184 -5.15 8.26 2.71
CA MET A 184 -4.01 7.36 2.87
C MET A 184 -3.01 7.93 3.89
N PRO A 185 -2.75 7.23 5.02
CA PRO A 185 -1.90 7.74 6.10
C PRO A 185 -0.43 7.87 5.68
N THR A 186 0.03 7.03 4.75
CA THR A 186 1.37 7.12 4.15
C THR A 186 1.30 6.85 2.64
N PRO A 187 2.28 7.30 1.85
CA PRO A 187 2.41 6.89 0.44
C PRO A 187 2.48 5.37 0.28
N LYS A 188 3.09 4.65 1.24
CA LYS A 188 3.20 3.18 1.21
C LYS A 188 1.83 2.50 1.25
N VAL A 189 0.94 2.97 2.12
CA VAL A 189 -0.45 2.50 2.15
C VAL A 189 -1.18 2.90 0.88
N LEU A 190 -0.96 4.10 0.34
CA LEU A 190 -1.51 4.53 -0.95
C LEU A 190 -1.12 3.57 -2.09
N GLN A 191 0.17 3.30 -2.25
CA GLN A 191 0.71 2.43 -3.30
C GLN A 191 0.14 1.02 -3.22
N GLN A 192 0.16 0.43 -2.02
CA GLN A 192 -0.36 -0.92 -1.78
C GLN A 192 -1.87 -0.99 -2.05
N THR A 193 -2.61 0.06 -1.69
CA THR A 193 -4.07 0.10 -1.81
C THR A 193 -4.53 0.29 -3.25
N TRP A 194 -3.83 1.06 -4.10
CA TRP A 194 -4.23 1.15 -5.51
C TRP A 194 -3.78 -0.07 -6.32
N LEU A 195 -2.68 -0.74 -5.96
CA LEU A 195 -2.26 -2.00 -6.58
C LEU A 195 -3.21 -3.16 -6.25
N LEU A 196 -3.61 -3.27 -4.98
CA LEU A 196 -4.51 -4.30 -4.46
C LEU A 196 -5.55 -3.64 -3.52
N PRO A 197 -6.65 -3.08 -4.06
CA PRO A 197 -7.72 -2.45 -3.26
C PRO A 197 -8.36 -3.40 -2.24
N ASP A 198 -8.24 -4.69 -2.52
CA ASP A 198 -8.82 -5.79 -1.77
C ASP A 198 -7.84 -6.37 -0.72
N GLY A 199 -6.67 -5.75 -0.56
CA GLY A 199 -5.56 -6.15 0.32
C GLY A 199 -4.75 -7.35 -0.18
N GLY A 200 -5.35 -8.20 -1.02
CA GLY A 200 -4.81 -9.50 -1.39
C GLY A 200 -4.68 -10.49 -0.22
N ALA A 201 -4.30 -11.71 -0.55
CA ALA A 201 -3.84 -12.67 0.44
C ALA A 201 -2.41 -12.31 0.91
N GLY A 202 -2.17 -12.41 2.21
CA GLY A 202 -0.83 -12.46 2.77
C GLY A 202 -0.18 -13.83 2.55
N PRO A 203 1.11 -13.98 2.86
CA PRO A 203 1.73 -15.30 3.02
C PRO A 203 0.88 -16.17 3.95
N ASN A 204 0.75 -17.46 3.62
CA ASN A 204 -0.05 -18.44 4.37
C ASN A 204 -1.57 -18.12 4.45
N GLY A 205 -2.11 -17.31 3.54
CA GLY A 205 -3.55 -17.06 3.45
C GLY A 205 -4.10 -16.09 4.50
N VAL A 206 -3.26 -15.50 5.35
CA VAL A 206 -3.66 -14.45 6.29
C VAL A 206 -4.17 -13.24 5.49
N PRO A 207 -5.42 -12.78 5.65
CA PRO A 207 -5.90 -11.60 4.94
C PRO A 207 -5.04 -10.39 5.29
N ARG A 208 -4.50 -9.67 4.29
CA ARG A 208 -3.88 -8.37 4.59
C ARG A 208 -4.98 -7.40 5.03
N VAL A 209 -4.64 -6.47 5.92
CA VAL A 209 -5.61 -5.49 6.46
C VAL A 209 -6.20 -4.68 5.31
N ARG A 210 -7.46 -4.96 4.96
CA ARG A 210 -8.24 -4.11 4.06
C ARG A 210 -8.44 -2.76 4.73
N MET A 211 -8.27 -1.68 3.96
CA MET A 211 -8.59 -0.34 4.42
C MET A 211 -10.08 -0.25 4.75
N GLN A 212 -10.43 -0.14 6.03
CA GLN A 212 -11.82 -0.25 6.53
C GLN A 212 -12.79 0.75 5.89
N ASN A 213 -12.29 1.88 5.39
CA ASN A 213 -13.07 2.97 4.78
C ASN A 213 -12.89 3.07 3.26
N LEU A 214 -12.43 2.02 2.58
CA LEU A 214 -12.38 1.95 1.13
C LEU A 214 -13.61 1.23 0.58
N HIS A 215 -14.39 1.92 -0.24
CA HIS A 215 -15.49 1.29 -0.98
C HIS A 215 -14.92 0.49 -2.16
N VAL A 216 -15.01 -0.82 -2.08
CA VAL A 216 -14.71 -1.74 -3.19
C VAL A 216 -16.02 -2.43 -3.56
N PRO A 217 -16.54 -2.26 -4.79
CA PRO A 217 -17.76 -2.93 -5.20
C PRO A 217 -17.62 -4.46 -5.09
N PRO A 218 -18.66 -5.18 -4.63
CA PRO A 218 -18.61 -6.62 -4.49
C PRO A 218 -18.58 -7.32 -5.86
N VAL A 219 -18.09 -8.55 -5.89
CA VAL A 219 -18.26 -9.44 -7.05
C VAL A 219 -19.75 -9.76 -7.19
N THR A 220 -20.30 -9.55 -8.38
CA THR A 220 -21.68 -9.92 -8.70
C THR A 220 -21.72 -11.09 -9.67
N VAL A 221 -22.87 -11.74 -9.77
CA VAL A 221 -23.07 -12.92 -10.62
C VAL A 221 -24.46 -12.87 -11.25
N THR A 222 -24.53 -13.22 -12.53
CA THR A 222 -25.76 -13.49 -13.26
C THR A 222 -25.86 -14.99 -13.49
N VAL A 223 -26.86 -15.63 -12.86
CA VAL A 223 -27.18 -17.05 -13.03
C VAL A 223 -28.34 -17.16 -14.01
N THR A 224 -28.16 -17.87 -15.13
CA THR A 224 -29.23 -18.13 -16.11
C THR A 224 -29.63 -19.60 -16.07
N SER A 225 -30.89 -19.87 -15.71
CA SER A 225 -31.45 -21.23 -15.65
C SER A 225 -31.60 -21.86 -17.04
N PRO A 226 -31.81 -23.19 -17.14
CA PRO A 226 -32.19 -23.85 -18.39
C PRO A 226 -33.49 -23.30 -19.02
N THR A 227 -34.38 -22.73 -18.22
CA THR A 227 -35.64 -22.12 -18.68
C THR A 227 -35.48 -20.65 -19.10
N GLY A 228 -34.26 -20.09 -18.99
CA GLY A 228 -33.96 -18.69 -19.33
C GLY A 228 -34.24 -17.69 -18.21
N GLU A 229 -34.68 -18.13 -17.03
CA GLU A 229 -34.79 -17.26 -15.84
C GLU A 229 -33.40 -16.74 -15.47
N LYS A 230 -33.27 -15.41 -15.32
CA LYS A 230 -32.04 -14.78 -14.84
C LYS A 230 -32.17 -14.36 -13.38
N VAL A 231 -31.13 -14.63 -12.61
CA VAL A 231 -31.03 -14.23 -11.20
C VAL A 231 -29.70 -13.52 -11.00
N GLU A 232 -29.78 -12.27 -10.56
CA GLU A 232 -28.63 -11.38 -10.40
C GLU A 232 -28.47 -10.96 -8.93
N GLY A 233 -27.23 -10.80 -8.50
CA GLY A 233 -26.93 -10.36 -7.14
C GLY A 233 -25.44 -10.46 -6.80
N VAL A 234 -25.13 -10.26 -5.52
CA VAL A 234 -23.78 -10.43 -4.98
C VAL A 234 -23.44 -11.91 -4.90
N LEU A 235 -22.27 -12.29 -5.41
CA LEU A 235 -21.77 -13.65 -5.31
C LEU A 235 -21.39 -13.95 -3.85
N THR A 236 -22.07 -14.92 -3.22
CA THR A 236 -21.78 -15.33 -1.83
C THR A 236 -20.90 -16.56 -1.74
N ARG A 237 -21.00 -17.46 -2.73
CA ARG A 237 -20.18 -18.68 -2.84
C ARG A 237 -20.19 -19.17 -4.28
N ILE A 238 -19.09 -19.74 -4.74
CA ILE A 238 -19.09 -20.65 -5.90
C ILE A 238 -18.08 -21.78 -5.66
N ASP A 239 -18.49 -22.99 -6.02
CA ASP A 239 -17.66 -24.18 -6.14
C ASP A 239 -18.20 -25.05 -7.29
N ASP A 240 -17.60 -26.21 -7.54
CA ASP A 240 -17.96 -27.08 -8.67
C ASP A 240 -19.41 -27.61 -8.62
N PHE A 241 -20.04 -27.58 -7.44
CA PHE A 241 -21.38 -28.13 -7.19
C PHE A 241 -22.44 -27.05 -6.95
N TYR A 242 -22.06 -25.85 -6.53
CA TYR A 242 -23.01 -24.81 -6.14
C TYR A 242 -22.57 -23.39 -6.53
N VAL A 243 -23.56 -22.54 -6.80
CA VAL A 243 -23.42 -21.08 -6.80
C VAL A 243 -24.44 -20.48 -5.83
N GLY A 244 -23.99 -19.53 -5.01
CA GLY A 244 -24.80 -18.77 -4.07
C GLY A 244 -24.88 -17.30 -4.48
N VAL A 245 -26.09 -16.75 -4.51
CA VAL A 245 -26.39 -15.38 -4.91
C VAL A 245 -27.18 -14.69 -3.81
N LYS A 246 -26.73 -13.53 -3.34
CA LYS A 246 -27.51 -12.63 -2.50
C LYS A 246 -28.15 -11.54 -3.34
N GLN A 247 -29.47 -11.54 -3.43
CA GLN A 247 -30.25 -10.59 -4.21
C GLN A 247 -30.36 -9.22 -3.49
N PRO A 248 -30.75 -8.15 -4.20
CA PRO A 248 -30.85 -6.80 -3.61
C PRO A 248 -31.84 -6.66 -2.46
N ASP A 249 -32.87 -7.51 -2.39
CA ASP A 249 -33.83 -7.60 -1.29
C ASP A 249 -33.27 -8.29 -0.03
N GLY A 250 -32.03 -8.78 -0.09
CA GLY A 250 -31.34 -9.50 0.97
C GLY A 250 -31.56 -11.01 0.97
N THR A 251 -32.42 -11.55 0.10
CA THR A 251 -32.63 -12.99 -0.02
C THR A 251 -31.39 -13.70 -0.57
N ASN A 252 -31.16 -14.94 -0.14
CA ASN A 252 -30.09 -15.78 -0.66
C ASN A 252 -30.70 -16.92 -1.50
N ARG A 253 -30.32 -17.04 -2.77
CA ARG A 253 -30.66 -18.17 -3.64
C ARG A 253 -29.41 -19.01 -3.90
N GLY A 254 -29.55 -20.32 -3.76
CA GLY A 254 -28.52 -21.31 -4.11
C GLY A 254 -28.96 -22.12 -5.32
N PHE A 255 -28.02 -22.42 -6.22
CA PHE A 255 -28.28 -23.24 -7.40
C PHE A 255 -27.22 -24.34 -7.49
N THR A 256 -27.67 -25.59 -7.63
CA THR A 256 -26.79 -26.72 -7.92
C THR A 256 -26.25 -26.59 -9.35
N ARG A 257 -24.96 -26.90 -9.52
CA ARG A 257 -24.25 -26.91 -10.79
C ARG A 257 -24.06 -28.35 -11.28
N VAL A 258 -24.31 -28.58 -12.56
CA VAL A 258 -24.03 -29.84 -13.26
C VAL A 258 -23.37 -29.48 -14.59
N GLY A 259 -22.04 -29.52 -14.61
CA GLY A 259 -21.25 -28.95 -15.71
C GLY A 259 -21.51 -27.44 -15.87
N ASP A 260 -21.86 -27.03 -17.09
CA ASP A 260 -22.11 -25.62 -17.45
C ASP A 260 -23.55 -25.15 -17.15
N VAL A 261 -24.34 -25.96 -16.44
CA VAL A 261 -25.74 -25.67 -16.10
C VAL A 261 -25.89 -25.44 -14.58
N PRO A 262 -26.54 -24.35 -14.11
CA PRO A 262 -26.99 -23.18 -14.89
C PRO A 262 -25.80 -22.37 -15.43
N LYS A 263 -26.03 -21.57 -16.48
CA LYS A 263 -24.98 -20.70 -17.04
C LYS A 263 -24.64 -19.61 -16.03
N ILE A 264 -23.36 -19.47 -15.72
CA ILE A 264 -22.83 -18.50 -14.74
C ILE A 264 -22.02 -17.42 -15.48
N GLU A 265 -22.37 -16.16 -15.26
CA GLU A 265 -21.56 -15.00 -15.67
C GLU A 265 -21.14 -14.23 -14.41
N ILE A 266 -19.84 -14.23 -14.10
CA ILE A 266 -19.28 -13.54 -12.93
C ILE A 266 -18.71 -12.18 -13.35
N HIS A 267 -19.10 -11.13 -12.64
CA HIS A 267 -18.59 -9.78 -12.84
C HIS A 267 -17.73 -9.42 -11.63
N ASP A 268 -16.40 -9.51 -11.77
CA ASP A 268 -15.43 -9.16 -10.74
C ASP A 268 -14.77 -7.80 -11.02
N PRO A 269 -15.11 -6.74 -10.26
CA PRO A 269 -14.55 -5.40 -10.43
C PRO A 269 -13.02 -5.32 -10.26
N LEU A 270 -12.41 -6.34 -9.64
CA LEU A 270 -10.98 -6.38 -9.33
C LEU A 270 -10.17 -7.27 -10.29
N ALA A 271 -10.81 -7.95 -11.24
CA ALA A 271 -10.12 -8.83 -12.19
C ALA A 271 -8.99 -8.10 -12.94
N ALA A 272 -9.27 -6.89 -13.44
CA ALA A 272 -8.29 -6.04 -14.12
C ALA A 272 -7.13 -5.62 -13.21
N HIS A 273 -7.39 -5.29 -11.94
CA HIS A 273 -6.34 -4.98 -10.96
C HIS A 273 -5.37 -6.15 -10.79
N ARG A 274 -5.89 -7.37 -10.63
CA ARG A 274 -5.06 -8.58 -10.46
C ARG A 274 -4.28 -8.91 -11.73
N GLU A 275 -4.88 -8.77 -12.91
CA GLU A 275 -4.18 -8.98 -14.19
C GLU A 275 -3.03 -7.96 -14.39
N LEU A 276 -3.26 -6.69 -14.02
CA LEU A 276 -2.27 -5.62 -14.15
C LEU A 276 -1.02 -5.84 -13.27
N LEU A 277 -1.11 -6.56 -12.14
CA LEU A 277 0.04 -6.91 -11.30
C LEU A 277 1.14 -7.67 -12.05
N HIS A 278 0.77 -8.47 -13.06
CA HIS A 278 1.71 -9.20 -13.91
C HIS A 278 2.27 -8.35 -15.07
N LYS A 279 1.74 -7.13 -15.27
CA LYS A 279 2.05 -6.22 -16.39
C LYS A 279 2.67 -4.89 -15.97
N TYR A 280 2.75 -4.61 -14.67
CA TYR A 280 3.40 -3.40 -14.17
C TYR A 280 4.92 -3.55 -14.15
N THR A 281 5.61 -2.57 -14.70
CA THR A 281 7.02 -2.33 -14.37
C THR A 281 7.11 -1.56 -13.05
N ASP A 282 8.20 -1.76 -12.30
CA ASP A 282 8.51 -1.02 -11.08
C ASP A 282 8.43 0.51 -11.28
N LYS A 283 8.93 0.99 -12.42
CA LYS A 283 8.87 2.39 -12.84
C LYS A 283 7.44 2.92 -12.98
N GLU A 284 6.52 2.15 -13.58
CA GLU A 284 5.12 2.55 -13.71
C GLU A 284 4.44 2.62 -12.33
N ILE A 285 4.73 1.69 -11.43
CA ILE A 285 4.21 1.70 -10.06
C ILE A 285 4.64 2.97 -9.33
N HIS A 286 5.92 3.33 -9.43
CA HIS A 286 6.44 4.56 -8.83
C HIS A 286 5.86 5.83 -9.47
N ASN A 287 5.72 5.86 -10.80
CA ASN A 287 5.11 6.98 -11.52
C ASN A 287 3.64 7.20 -11.12
N ILE A 288 2.80 6.16 -11.22
CA ILE A 288 1.38 6.22 -10.86
C ILE A 288 1.22 6.60 -9.39
N THR A 289 2.06 6.07 -8.50
CA THR A 289 2.07 6.47 -7.08
C THR A 289 2.42 7.94 -6.89
N ALA A 290 3.43 8.46 -7.61
CA ALA A 290 3.78 9.89 -7.56
C ALA A 290 2.63 10.78 -8.06
N TYR A 291 1.94 10.38 -9.14
CA TYR A 291 0.73 11.06 -9.59
C TYR A 291 -0.36 11.06 -8.52
N LEU A 292 -0.75 9.89 -8.02
CA LEU A 292 -1.83 9.78 -7.03
C LEU A 292 -1.51 10.50 -5.71
N VAL A 293 -0.24 10.52 -5.26
CA VAL A 293 0.18 11.32 -4.09
C VAL A 293 0.02 12.83 -4.34
N SER A 294 0.18 13.31 -5.58
CA SER A 294 -0.02 14.72 -5.93
C SER A 294 -1.48 15.19 -5.93
N LEU A 295 -2.45 14.26 -5.81
CA LEU A 295 -3.89 14.52 -5.73
C LEU A 295 -4.42 14.68 -4.28
N LYS A 296 -3.53 14.97 -3.32
CA LYS A 296 -3.90 15.23 -1.91
C LYS A 296 -4.53 16.60 -1.71
#